data_AF-A0A354BAE7-F1
#
_entry.id   AF-A0A354BAE7-F1
#
_cell.length_a   1.000
_cell.length_b   1.000
_cell.length_c   1.000
_cell.angle_alpha   90.00
_cell.angle_beta   90.00
_cell.angle_gamma   90.00
#
_symmetry.space_group_name_H-M   'P 1'
#
loop_
_entity.id
_entity.type
_entity.pdbx_description
1 polymer ?
#
loop_
_entity_poly.entity_id
_entity_poly.type
_entity_poly.pdbx_seq_one_letter_code
_entity_poly.pdbx_strand_id
1 'polypeptide(L)'
;RKLVRDTVGISGYKNLKPAFKGLFRTGRRIRAMRYLSGQLFVFTVFALLGQPLFYLFFWLLPWGTYFRVFNRLRALAEHGGMTRSSDRRLTTHDIRQGVLSKHVFLSQGIGFHLAHHVDSGIPMNNLHKLHRALVEDGYVLPGMTQRGYWSFFRTLAR
;
A
#
# COMPACT_ATOMS: atom_id res chain seq x y z
N ARG A 1 4.14 19.31 1.25
CA ARG A 1 5.50 18.87 0.79
C ARG A 1 5.58 17.41 0.32
N LYS A 2 5.23 16.40 1.13
CA LYS A 2 5.39 14.97 0.75
C LYS A 2 4.40 14.49 -0.33
N LEU A 3 3.13 14.91 -0.26
CA LEU A 3 2.12 14.56 -1.26
C LEU A 3 2.45 15.11 -2.65
N VAL A 4 2.84 16.38 -2.77
CA VAL A 4 3.30 16.98 -4.03
C VAL A 4 4.41 16.14 -4.66
N ARG A 5 5.40 15.72 -3.85
CA ARG A 5 6.51 14.86 -4.30
C ARG A 5 6.07 13.50 -4.84
N ASP A 6 4.97 12.97 -4.31
CA ASP A 6 4.37 11.74 -4.83
C ASP A 6 3.62 12.02 -6.13
N THR A 7 2.82 13.09 -6.20
CA THR A 7 2.07 13.47 -7.40
C THR A 7 2.97 13.72 -8.60
N VAL A 8 4.09 14.42 -8.42
CA VAL A 8 5.02 14.74 -9.53
C VAL A 8 6.11 13.68 -9.75
N GLY A 9 5.98 12.49 -9.13
CA GLY A 9 6.86 11.35 -9.42
C GLY A 9 8.25 11.37 -8.77
N ILE A 10 8.62 12.42 -8.03
CA ILE A 10 9.93 12.51 -7.36
C ILE A 10 10.12 11.37 -6.35
N SER A 11 9.07 10.98 -5.61
CA SER A 11 9.15 9.81 -4.72
C SER A 11 9.29 8.50 -5.49
N GLY A 12 8.62 8.37 -6.64
CA GLY A 12 8.81 7.24 -7.55
C GLY A 12 10.26 7.12 -8.00
N TYR A 13 10.84 8.20 -8.51
CA TYR A 13 12.25 8.25 -8.92
C TYR A 13 13.22 7.90 -7.77
N LYS A 14 12.98 8.43 -6.55
CA LYS A 14 13.81 8.11 -5.38
C LYS A 14 13.76 6.64 -4.98
N ASN A 15 12.66 5.93 -5.27
CA ASN A 15 12.54 4.49 -5.05
C ASN A 15 13.12 3.65 -6.19
N LEU A 16 13.12 4.20 -7.41
CA LEU A 16 13.65 3.53 -8.59
C LEU A 16 15.20 3.59 -8.64
N LYS A 17 15.78 4.74 -8.32
CA LYS A 17 17.24 4.97 -8.37
C LYS A 17 18.08 3.93 -7.59
N PRO A 18 17.69 3.46 -6.39
CA PRO A 18 18.41 2.42 -5.67
C PRO A 18 18.43 1.06 -6.37
N ALA A 19 17.42 0.73 -7.19
CA ALA A 19 17.41 -0.53 -7.94
C ALA A 19 18.56 -0.54 -8.97
N PHE A 20 18.71 0.52 -9.75
CA PHE A 20 19.83 0.67 -10.69
C PHE A 20 21.20 0.72 -9.99
N LYS A 21 21.33 1.53 -8.94
CA LYS A 21 22.57 1.59 -8.15
C LYS A 21 22.89 0.25 -7.47
N GLY A 22 21.88 -0.54 -7.14
CA GLY A 22 22.00 -1.82 -6.45
C GLY A 22 22.68 -2.90 -7.29
N LEU A 23 22.64 -2.81 -8.62
CA LEU A 23 23.36 -3.73 -9.52
C LEU A 23 24.88 -3.73 -9.26
N PHE A 24 25.42 -2.59 -8.84
CA PHE A 24 26.84 -2.37 -8.60
C PHE A 24 27.22 -2.49 -7.11
N ARG A 25 26.33 -3.03 -6.26
CA ARG A 25 26.57 -3.19 -4.81
C ARG A 25 26.30 -4.62 -4.39
N THR A 26 27.33 -5.35 -3.97
CA THR A 26 27.29 -6.80 -3.67
C THR A 26 26.11 -7.20 -2.79
N GLY A 27 25.87 -6.51 -1.67
CA GLY A 27 24.76 -6.81 -0.76
C GLY A 27 23.35 -6.46 -1.27
N ARG A 28 23.22 -5.82 -2.44
CA ARG A 28 21.92 -5.41 -3.02
C ARG A 28 21.69 -5.94 -4.44
N ARG A 29 22.71 -6.52 -5.07
CA ARG A 29 22.70 -6.96 -6.47
C ARG A 29 21.54 -7.91 -6.78
N ILE A 30 21.34 -8.96 -5.99
CA ILE A 30 20.26 -9.93 -6.23
C ILE A 30 18.89 -9.25 -6.18
N ARG A 31 18.65 -8.38 -5.19
CA ARG A 31 17.38 -7.66 -5.05
C ARG A 31 17.16 -6.69 -6.23
N ALA A 32 18.22 -6.00 -6.65
CA ALA A 32 18.20 -5.12 -7.81
C ALA A 32 17.89 -5.88 -9.11
N MET A 33 18.57 -7.01 -9.34
CA MET A 33 18.33 -7.87 -10.51
C MET A 33 16.89 -8.35 -10.52
N ARG A 34 16.37 -8.92 -9.42
CA ARG A 34 14.96 -9.36 -9.33
C ARG A 34 13.97 -8.26 -9.68
N TYR A 35 14.18 -7.05 -9.13
CA TYR A 35 13.32 -5.91 -9.43
C TYR A 35 13.38 -5.51 -10.91
N LEU A 36 14.59 -5.36 -11.48
CA LEU A 36 14.79 -4.91 -12.85
C LEU A 36 14.37 -5.97 -13.87
N SER A 37 14.59 -7.26 -13.60
CA SER A 37 14.08 -8.36 -14.40
C SER A 37 12.55 -8.36 -14.44
N GLY A 38 11.88 -8.05 -13.33
CA GLY A 38 10.43 -7.88 -13.31
C GLY A 38 9.97 -6.69 -14.16
N GLN A 39 10.68 -5.55 -14.11
CA GLN A 39 10.36 -4.40 -14.98
C GLN A 39 10.59 -4.72 -16.46
N LEU A 40 11.70 -5.41 -16.77
CA LEU A 40 12.01 -5.84 -18.13
C LEU A 40 10.94 -6.81 -18.65
N PHE A 41 10.50 -7.78 -17.83
CA PHE A 41 9.43 -8.69 -18.19
C PHE A 41 8.15 -7.94 -18.61
N VAL A 42 7.69 -6.98 -17.79
CA VAL A 42 6.48 -6.21 -18.10
C VAL A 42 6.66 -5.35 -19.36
N PHE A 43 7.83 -4.71 -19.51
CA PHE A 43 8.15 -3.97 -20.73
C PHE A 43 8.10 -4.89 -21.96
N THR A 44 8.71 -6.07 -21.89
CA THR A 44 8.72 -7.06 -22.98
C THR A 44 7.32 -7.51 -23.34
N VAL A 45 6.44 -7.77 -22.35
CA VAL A 45 5.03 -8.10 -22.61
C VAL A 45 4.36 -7.00 -23.43
N PHE A 46 4.48 -5.73 -23.04
CA PHE A 46 3.92 -4.62 -23.81
C PHE A 46 4.55 -4.45 -25.19
N ALA A 47 5.87 -4.65 -25.30
CA ALA A 47 6.58 -4.56 -26.57
C ALA A 47 6.15 -5.65 -27.56
N LEU A 48 5.97 -6.90 -27.08
CA LEU A 48 5.47 -8.02 -27.89
C LEU A 48 4.03 -7.81 -28.36
N LEU A 49 3.22 -7.05 -27.61
CA LEU A 49 1.89 -6.62 -28.03
C LEU A 49 1.91 -5.41 -28.99
N GLY A 50 3.09 -4.96 -29.42
CA GLY A 50 3.26 -3.81 -30.32
C GLY A 50 3.05 -2.45 -29.65
N GLN A 51 2.99 -2.39 -28.32
CA GLN A 51 2.63 -1.19 -27.56
C GLN A 51 3.67 -0.86 -26.46
N PRO A 52 4.97 -0.70 -26.77
CA PRO A 52 6.01 -0.48 -25.75
C PRO A 52 5.78 0.79 -24.91
N LEU A 53 5.10 1.81 -25.45
CA LEU A 53 4.75 3.02 -24.71
C LEU A 53 3.76 2.76 -23.56
N PHE A 54 3.01 1.66 -23.59
CA PHE A 54 2.10 1.30 -22.48
C PHE A 54 2.85 1.00 -21.19
N TYR A 55 4.10 0.51 -21.28
CA TYR A 55 4.97 0.41 -20.12
C TYR A 55 5.19 1.77 -19.44
N LEU A 56 5.35 2.85 -20.21
CA LEU A 56 5.50 4.17 -19.63
C LEU A 56 4.17 4.67 -19.05
N PHE A 57 3.10 4.69 -19.85
CA PHE A 57 1.84 5.38 -19.49
C PHE A 57 0.92 4.59 -18.55
N PHE A 58 0.90 3.26 -18.63
CA PHE A 58 -0.01 2.42 -17.85
C PHE A 58 0.69 1.63 -16.74
N TRP A 59 2.02 1.58 -16.74
CA TRP A 59 2.77 0.89 -15.69
C TRP A 59 3.64 1.83 -14.87
N LEU A 60 4.65 2.46 -15.48
CA LEU A 60 5.64 3.25 -14.76
C LEU A 60 5.08 4.57 -14.23
N LEU A 61 4.31 5.30 -15.05
CA LEU A 61 3.73 6.59 -14.68
C LEU A 61 2.70 6.45 -13.54
N PRO A 62 1.71 5.53 -13.58
CA PRO A 62 0.76 5.35 -12.48
C PRO A 62 1.44 4.84 -11.20
N TRP A 63 2.45 3.96 -11.32
CA TRP A 63 3.25 3.50 -10.18
C TRP A 63 4.06 4.64 -9.54
N GLY A 64 4.61 5.52 -10.35
CA GLY A 64 5.46 6.64 -9.92
C GLY A 64 4.67 7.78 -9.28
N THR A 65 3.39 7.93 -9.64
CA THR A 65 2.52 9.06 -9.27
C THR A 65 1.31 8.60 -8.45
N TYR A 66 0.24 8.15 -9.10
CA TYR A 66 -1.03 7.73 -8.52
C TYR A 66 -0.85 6.77 -7.34
N PHE A 67 -0.14 5.65 -7.55
CA PHE A 67 0.13 4.67 -6.52
C PHE A 67 0.82 5.28 -5.30
N ARG A 68 1.76 6.21 -5.50
CA ARG A 68 2.48 6.85 -4.39
C ARG A 68 1.56 7.73 -3.55
N VAL A 69 0.70 8.51 -4.19
CA VAL A 69 -0.27 9.37 -3.50
C VAL A 69 -1.24 8.52 -2.68
N PHE A 70 -1.91 7.57 -3.32
CA PHE A 70 -2.96 6.78 -2.67
C PHE A 70 -2.41 5.81 -1.63
N ASN A 71 -1.24 5.22 -1.87
CA ASN A 71 -0.58 4.39 -0.85
C ASN A 71 -0.13 5.22 0.37
N ARG A 72 0.29 6.50 0.18
CA ARG A 72 0.57 7.38 1.31
C ARG A 72 -0.70 7.71 2.09
N LEU A 73 -1.77 8.08 1.40
CA LEU A 73 -3.04 8.39 2.05
C LEU A 73 -3.52 7.17 2.84
N ARG A 74 -3.49 5.97 2.25
CA ARG A 74 -3.80 4.72 2.95
C ARG A 74 -2.95 4.55 4.22
N ALA A 75 -1.63 4.69 4.12
CA ALA A 75 -0.74 4.57 5.26
C ALA A 75 -1.01 5.62 6.35
N LEU A 76 -1.37 6.85 5.97
CA LEU A 76 -1.79 7.89 6.90
C LEU A 76 -3.11 7.52 7.59
N ALA A 77 -4.04 6.93 6.86
CA ALA A 77 -5.30 6.50 7.44
C ALA A 77 -5.11 5.32 8.40
N GLU A 78 -4.25 4.36 8.05
CA GLU A 78 -4.03 3.15 8.85
C GLU A 78 -3.10 3.37 10.05
N HIS A 79 -2.21 4.36 10.00
CA HIS A 79 -1.20 4.57 11.06
C HIS A 79 -1.05 6.00 11.57
N GLY A 80 -1.66 6.98 10.91
CA GLY A 80 -1.54 8.38 11.32
C GLY A 80 -2.14 8.61 12.70
N GLY A 81 -1.40 9.30 13.57
CA GLY A 81 -1.86 9.61 14.94
C GLY A 81 -1.85 8.43 15.92
N MET A 82 -1.47 7.23 15.46
CA MET A 82 -1.39 6.05 16.31
C MET A 82 -0.15 6.07 17.21
N THR A 83 -0.23 5.34 18.33
CA THR A 83 0.81 5.32 19.35
C THR A 83 1.59 4.02 19.29
N ARG A 84 2.91 4.11 19.47
CA ARG A 84 3.73 2.91 19.63
C ARG A 84 3.37 2.25 20.95
N SER A 85 2.74 1.08 20.88
CA SER A 85 2.26 0.33 22.03
C SER A 85 2.49 -1.16 21.82
N SER A 86 2.56 -1.92 22.92
CA SER A 86 2.44 -3.38 22.90
C SER A 86 1.02 -3.82 22.53
N ASP A 87 0.00 -3.01 22.86
CA ASP A 87 -1.37 -3.22 22.43
C ASP A 87 -1.53 -2.80 20.97
N ARG A 88 -1.72 -3.78 20.07
CA ARG A 88 -1.84 -3.56 18.63
C ARG A 88 -3.01 -2.67 18.25
N ARG A 89 -4.08 -2.64 19.06
CA ARG A 89 -5.24 -1.77 18.90
C ARG A 89 -4.90 -0.28 18.89
N LEU A 90 -3.78 0.08 19.52
CA LEU A 90 -3.29 1.46 19.59
C LEU A 90 -2.26 1.79 18.50
N THR A 91 -1.85 0.82 17.70
CA THR A 91 -0.79 0.96 16.68
C THR A 91 -1.30 1.15 15.25
N THR A 92 -2.55 0.79 15.00
CA THR A 92 -3.18 0.94 13.69
C THR A 92 -4.68 1.15 13.80
N HIS A 93 -5.24 1.94 12.89
CA HIS A 93 -6.67 2.01 12.67
C HIS A 93 -7.17 0.82 11.85
N ASP A 94 -8.39 0.41 12.12
CA ASP A 94 -9.12 -0.53 11.30
C ASP A 94 -10.10 0.22 10.39
N ILE A 95 -10.06 -0.02 9.07
CA ILE A 95 -10.83 0.76 8.09
C ILE A 95 -11.61 -0.17 7.17
N ARG A 96 -12.94 -0.08 7.24
CA ARG A 96 -13.84 -0.84 6.37
C ARG A 96 -13.58 -0.50 4.89
N GLN A 97 -13.54 -1.53 4.06
CA GLN A 97 -13.25 -1.39 2.64
C GLN A 97 -14.44 -1.75 1.77
N GLY A 98 -15.05 -0.73 1.16
CA GLY A 98 -15.97 -0.92 0.03
C GLY A 98 -15.21 -1.18 -1.27
N VAL A 99 -15.95 -1.52 -2.33
CA VAL A 99 -15.40 -1.76 -3.68
C VAL A 99 -14.56 -0.56 -4.15
N LEU A 100 -15.08 0.66 -4.00
CA LEU A 100 -14.36 1.87 -4.40
C LEU A 100 -13.05 2.04 -3.62
N SER A 101 -13.06 1.83 -2.30
CA SER A 101 -11.87 1.93 -1.47
C SER A 101 -10.78 0.94 -1.89
N LYS A 102 -11.15 -0.29 -2.23
CA LYS A 102 -10.21 -1.34 -2.67
C LYS A 102 -9.44 -0.94 -3.94
N HIS A 103 -10.08 -0.23 -4.86
CA HIS A 103 -9.47 0.17 -6.14
C HIS A 103 -8.77 1.53 -6.04
N VAL A 104 -9.35 2.49 -5.32
CA VAL A 104 -8.77 3.83 -5.16
C VAL A 104 -7.53 3.79 -4.27
N PHE A 105 -7.63 3.15 -3.10
CA PHE A 105 -6.51 3.01 -2.15
C PHE A 105 -5.68 1.75 -2.36
N LEU A 106 -6.00 0.95 -3.39
CA LEU A 106 -5.29 -0.27 -3.77
C LEU A 106 -5.07 -1.22 -2.61
N SER A 107 -6.09 -1.33 -1.78
CA SER A 107 -5.97 -1.86 -0.45
C SER A 107 -6.27 -3.36 -0.39
N GLN A 108 -7.01 -3.92 -1.36
CA GLN A 108 -7.08 -5.36 -1.66
C GLN A 108 -7.12 -6.31 -0.43
N GLY A 109 -7.83 -5.94 0.65
CA GLY A 109 -7.94 -6.73 1.89
C GLY A 109 -7.16 -6.19 3.10
N ILE A 110 -6.19 -5.30 2.91
CA ILE A 110 -5.30 -4.75 3.96
C ILE A 110 -5.99 -3.76 4.91
N GLY A 111 -7.28 -3.47 4.69
CA GLY A 111 -8.03 -2.51 5.52
C GLY A 111 -8.41 -3.07 6.87
N PHE A 112 -8.42 -4.39 6.98
CA PHE A 112 -8.33 -5.12 8.24
C PHE A 112 -6.90 -5.01 8.80
N HIS A 113 -6.37 -3.79 8.87
CA HIS A 113 -4.97 -3.55 9.17
C HIS A 113 -4.65 -3.97 10.60
N LEU A 114 -5.59 -3.78 11.53
CA LEU A 114 -5.47 -4.32 12.88
C LEU A 114 -5.32 -5.85 12.86
N ALA A 115 -6.14 -6.57 12.10
CA ALA A 115 -6.01 -8.02 11.97
C ALA A 115 -4.63 -8.41 11.39
N HIS A 116 -4.12 -7.65 10.41
CA HIS A 116 -2.77 -7.86 9.88
C HIS A 116 -1.66 -7.61 10.91
N HIS A 117 -1.82 -6.66 11.84
CA HIS A 117 -0.86 -6.40 12.92
C HIS A 117 -0.98 -7.39 14.08
N VAL A 118 -2.15 -8.00 14.27
CA VAL A 118 -2.34 -9.11 15.21
C VAL A 118 -1.62 -10.35 14.68
N ASP A 119 -1.82 -10.71 13.42
CA ASP A 119 -1.10 -11.79 12.76
C ASP A 119 -0.82 -11.45 11.28
N SER A 120 0.44 -11.07 11.01
CA SER A 120 0.90 -10.74 9.66
C SER A 120 1.19 -11.97 8.79
N GLY A 121 1.17 -13.17 9.38
CA GLY A 121 1.32 -14.44 8.68
C GLY A 121 0.04 -14.88 7.94
N ILE A 122 -1.12 -14.33 8.32
CA ILE A 122 -2.38 -14.65 7.65
C ILE A 122 -2.40 -14.05 6.23
N PRO A 123 -2.68 -14.86 5.20
CA PRO A 123 -2.83 -14.35 3.83
C PRO A 123 -3.88 -13.25 3.76
N MET A 124 -3.61 -12.22 2.95
CA MET A 124 -4.48 -11.04 2.78
C MET A 124 -5.96 -11.40 2.54
N ASN A 125 -6.18 -12.43 1.71
CA ASN A 125 -7.53 -12.91 1.36
C ASN A 125 -8.29 -13.47 2.56
N ASN A 126 -7.61 -13.89 3.63
CA ASN A 126 -8.20 -14.45 4.85
C ASN A 126 -8.32 -13.42 5.99
N LEU A 127 -7.79 -12.21 5.85
CA LEU A 127 -7.85 -11.20 6.92
C LEU A 127 -9.28 -10.82 7.32
N HIS A 128 -10.24 -10.91 6.41
CA HIS A 128 -11.65 -10.69 6.74
C HIS A 128 -12.21 -11.73 7.72
N LYS A 129 -11.69 -12.97 7.66
CA LYS A 129 -12.07 -14.05 8.58
C LYS A 129 -11.45 -13.81 9.95
N LEU A 130 -10.15 -13.47 9.98
CA LEU A 130 -9.48 -13.13 11.23
C LEU A 130 -10.13 -11.91 11.90
N HIS A 131 -10.41 -10.85 11.14
CA HIS A 131 -11.11 -9.67 11.67
C HIS A 131 -12.46 -10.04 12.28
N ARG A 132 -13.25 -10.89 11.62
CA ARG A 132 -14.53 -11.36 12.17
C ARG A 132 -14.34 -12.11 13.50
N ALA A 133 -13.39 -13.04 13.56
CA ALA A 133 -13.08 -13.77 14.78
C ALA A 133 -12.64 -12.82 15.92
N LEU A 134 -11.84 -11.79 15.62
CA LEU A 134 -11.43 -10.78 16.60
C LEU A 134 -12.60 -9.90 17.09
N VAL A 135 -13.62 -9.68 16.27
CA VAL A 135 -14.85 -9.00 16.68
C VAL A 135 -15.69 -9.92 17.57
N GLU A 136 -15.85 -11.18 17.19
CA GLU A 136 -16.59 -12.21 17.95
C GLU A 136 -15.96 -12.46 19.34
N ASP A 137 -14.63 -12.46 19.41
CA ASP A 137 -13.84 -12.59 20.64
C ASP A 137 -13.85 -11.31 21.51
N GLY A 138 -14.41 -10.20 21.02
CA GLY A 138 -14.44 -8.92 21.72
C GLY A 138 -13.10 -8.18 21.75
N TYR A 139 -12.08 -8.66 21.03
CA TYR A 139 -10.81 -7.98 20.87
C TYR A 139 -10.95 -6.66 20.09
N VAL A 140 -11.73 -6.69 19.00
CA VAL A 140 -12.13 -5.49 18.24
C VAL A 140 -13.49 -5.03 18.71
N LEU A 141 -13.53 -3.90 19.40
CA LEU A 141 -14.74 -3.34 19.98
C LEU A 141 -15.57 -2.57 18.93
N PRO A 142 -16.91 -2.50 19.11
CA PRO A 142 -17.75 -1.61 18.32
C PRO A 142 -17.22 -0.17 18.32
N GLY A 143 -17.12 0.44 17.14
CA GLY A 143 -16.62 1.80 16.96
C GLY A 143 -15.12 1.93 16.71
N MET A 144 -14.33 0.87 16.88
CA MET A 144 -12.90 0.89 16.52
C MET A 144 -12.68 0.89 15.00
N THR A 145 -13.58 0.26 14.25
CA THR A 145 -13.53 0.22 12.79
C THR A 145 -14.14 1.48 12.17
N GLN A 146 -13.33 2.22 11.43
CA GLN A 146 -13.75 3.38 10.66
C GLN A 146 -14.61 2.95 9.46
N ARG A 147 -15.62 3.77 9.13
CA ARG A 147 -16.58 3.46 8.04
C ARG A 147 -15.94 3.41 6.65
N GLY A 148 -14.77 4.02 6.48
CA GLY A 148 -13.98 4.00 5.26
C GLY A 148 -12.97 5.15 5.19
N TYR A 149 -12.04 5.10 4.25
CA TYR A 149 -10.96 6.09 4.11
C TYR A 149 -11.48 7.54 3.99
N TRP A 150 -12.53 7.76 3.19
CA TRP A 150 -13.12 9.10 3.04
C TRP A 150 -13.74 9.63 4.33
N SER A 151 -14.42 8.77 5.10
CA SER A 151 -14.96 9.14 6.40
C SER A 151 -13.84 9.56 7.35
N PHE A 152 -12.75 8.80 7.38
CA PHE A 152 -11.56 9.09 8.17
C PHE A 152 -10.92 10.44 7.80
N PHE A 153 -10.71 10.72 6.52
CA PHE A 153 -10.13 12.01 6.15
C PHE A 153 -11.06 13.19 6.46
N ARG A 154 -12.38 12.98 6.41
CA ARG A 154 -13.35 14.01 6.78
C ARG A 154 -13.31 14.34 8.28
N THR A 155 -13.04 13.36 9.15
CA THR A 155 -12.89 13.63 10.58
C THR A 155 -11.63 14.42 10.90
N LEU A 156 -10.57 14.29 10.09
CA LEU A 156 -9.33 15.07 10.24
C LEU A 156 -9.43 16.50 9.71
N ALA A 157 -10.43 16.79 8.86
CA ALA A 157 -10.62 18.11 8.24
C ALA A 157 -11.53 19.04 9.07
N ARG A 158 -12.01 18.56 10.22
CA ARG A 158 -12.76 19.32 11.21
C ARG A 158 -11.82 19.72 12.33
#